data_AF-A0A956V6Y0-F1
#
_entry.id   AF-A0A956V6Y0-F1
#
_cell.length_a   1.000
_cell.length_b   1.000
_cell.length_c   1.000
_cell.angle_alpha   90.00
_cell.angle_beta   90.00
_cell.angle_gamma   90.00
#
_symmetry.space_group_name_H-M   'P 1'
#
loop_
_entity.id
_entity.type
_entity.pdbx_description
1 polymer ?
#
loop_
_entity_poly.entity_id
_entity_poly.type
_entity_poly.pdbx_seq_one_letter_code
_entity_poly.pdbx_strand_id
1 'polypeptide(L)'
;MDSKSSRLVSIEDIEEFEAAKRIPRKAINSQILKGIRNLNESKELEPFLREILTDATETAHTATEIADILTTHITIEGQHKFAAFVNKGKATPKVTSKLVGHQVLRLHQIPNLDLIVLLAVGDIQDDIKRDTALVAQNSKSDYIFVDATDIARILIAYHKVCPKDGIPYKDSRCPICGELAQNPINVSFSVYEEPLFEVLNDNSHNSSKTRTIKVRTDQHYQKPTLREVIKLSILDTLNLKTFNLPSNEKTADPVSVFLYFTNRDYQIDNWMARALWKNPSNTDNFPELLLEDSEFLGDIAIEWKSDYELLRKVYQEMEGDKRTWFEHINSIYPSLPQYVKSVESLLFKLGKNQIPDESFKFEMAFFEPTARYIETGFGYDSIPPLECSNCHQAFKDLCSKFYDIFAPFSPWENSSSSQNPDSIAKIIHDFEDSKKLFLFEVKKIDSNLYTKWQGLRI
;
A
#
# COMPACT_ATOMS: atom_id res chain seq x y z
N MET A 1 50.74 -3.94 -4.20
CA MET A 1 49.77 -4.16 -5.28
C MET A 1 48.42 -4.05 -4.63
N ASP A 2 47.84 -2.85 -4.64
CA ASP A 2 46.55 -2.60 -4.01
C ASP A 2 45.47 -3.37 -4.77
N SER A 3 44.70 -4.18 -4.04
CA SER A 3 43.57 -4.90 -4.60
C SER A 3 42.49 -3.88 -4.99
N LYS A 4 42.46 -3.47 -6.25
CA LYS A 4 41.35 -2.67 -6.81
C LYS A 4 40.07 -3.49 -6.64
N SER A 5 39.23 -3.09 -5.67
CA SER A 5 37.88 -3.61 -5.50
C SER A 5 36.99 -2.98 -6.56
N SER A 6 36.18 -3.80 -7.25
CA SER A 6 35.15 -3.28 -8.17
C SER A 6 34.19 -2.36 -7.41
N ARG A 7 33.90 -1.17 -7.94
CA ARG A 7 32.88 -0.27 -7.40
C ARG A 7 31.66 -0.20 -8.31
N LEU A 8 30.50 0.08 -7.71
CA LEU A 8 29.31 0.53 -8.43
C LEU A 8 29.48 2.01 -8.77
N VAL A 9 29.40 2.34 -10.04
CA VAL A 9 29.51 3.69 -10.61
C VAL A 9 28.10 4.24 -10.89
N SER A 10 27.89 5.53 -10.67
CA SER A 10 26.63 6.21 -11.04
C SER A 10 26.73 6.86 -12.42
N ILE A 11 25.60 7.11 -13.09
CA ILE A 11 25.64 7.81 -14.39
C ILE A 11 26.20 9.23 -14.25
N GLU A 12 26.07 9.81 -13.07
CA GLU A 12 26.62 11.12 -12.73
C GLU A 12 28.16 11.13 -12.63
N ASP A 13 28.80 9.98 -12.54
CA ASP A 13 30.27 9.91 -12.49
C ASP A 13 30.91 9.88 -13.89
N ILE A 14 30.09 9.69 -14.94
CA ILE A 14 30.52 9.61 -16.34
C ILE A 14 30.45 11.00 -16.98
N GLU A 15 31.57 11.51 -17.47
CA GLU A 15 31.69 12.85 -18.04
C GLU A 15 30.88 12.99 -19.35
N GLU A 16 30.86 11.95 -20.18
CA GLU A 16 30.08 11.93 -21.42
C GLU A 16 28.56 11.94 -21.17
N PHE A 17 28.11 11.72 -19.94
CA PHE A 17 26.70 11.84 -19.54
C PHE A 17 26.42 13.06 -18.67
N GLU A 18 27.32 14.04 -18.61
CA GLU A 18 27.17 15.24 -17.78
C GLU A 18 25.86 16.00 -18.07
N ALA A 19 25.43 16.07 -19.33
CA ALA A 19 24.18 16.74 -19.69
C ALA A 19 22.95 16.12 -19.01
N ALA A 20 22.97 14.80 -18.75
CA ALA A 20 21.89 14.09 -18.06
C ALA A 20 21.72 14.51 -16.59
N LYS A 21 22.75 15.09 -15.97
CA LYS A 21 22.68 15.65 -14.60
C LYS A 21 21.69 16.80 -14.50
N ARG A 22 21.48 17.52 -15.60
CA ARG A 22 20.56 18.68 -15.68
C ARG A 22 19.09 18.26 -15.67
N ILE A 23 18.81 16.97 -15.88
CA ILE A 23 17.45 16.42 -15.90
C ILE A 23 17.24 15.61 -14.62
N PRO A 24 16.41 16.09 -13.67
CA PRO A 24 16.10 15.35 -12.46
C PRO A 24 15.40 14.03 -12.77
N ARG A 25 15.70 12.96 -12.02
CA ARG A 25 14.97 11.67 -12.16
C ARG A 25 13.44 11.84 -12.06
N LYS A 26 12.97 12.73 -11.19
CA LYS A 26 11.53 13.05 -11.00
C LYS A 26 10.86 13.64 -12.23
N ALA A 27 11.62 14.20 -13.18
CA ALA A 27 11.05 14.71 -14.42
C ALA A 27 10.62 13.61 -15.39
N ILE A 28 11.07 12.38 -15.17
CA ILE A 28 10.74 11.25 -16.04
C ILE A 28 9.42 10.63 -15.59
N ASN A 29 8.34 11.03 -16.25
CA ASN A 29 7.00 10.52 -15.97
C ASN A 29 6.72 9.19 -16.70
N SER A 30 5.57 8.57 -16.38
CA SER A 30 5.16 7.28 -16.95
C SER A 30 4.93 7.30 -18.46
N GLN A 31 4.57 8.46 -19.03
CA GLN A 31 4.38 8.61 -20.48
C GLN A 31 5.73 8.55 -21.20
N ILE A 32 6.74 9.27 -20.70
CA ILE A 32 8.11 9.21 -21.22
C ILE A 32 8.64 7.77 -21.13
N LEU A 33 8.47 7.10 -19.98
CA LEU A 33 8.92 5.72 -19.80
C LEU A 33 8.27 4.74 -20.78
N LYS A 34 7.01 4.94 -21.16
CA LYS A 34 6.36 4.13 -22.21
C LYS A 34 7.05 4.30 -23.56
N GLY A 35 7.45 5.52 -23.93
CA GLY A 35 8.23 5.78 -25.14
C GLY A 35 9.58 5.06 -25.10
N ILE A 36 10.33 5.24 -24.00
CA ILE A 36 11.66 4.65 -23.81
C ILE A 36 11.63 3.12 -23.82
N ARG A 37 10.64 2.51 -23.17
CA ARG A 37 10.45 1.05 -23.15
C ARG A 37 10.21 0.44 -24.54
N ASN A 38 9.81 1.25 -25.51
CA ASN A 38 9.57 0.81 -26.89
C ASN A 38 10.79 0.98 -27.80
N LEU A 39 11.94 1.44 -27.29
CA LEU A 39 13.15 1.60 -28.09
C LEU A 39 13.74 0.26 -28.50
N ASN A 40 14.14 0.16 -29.75
CA ASN A 40 14.87 -0.98 -30.29
C ASN A 40 16.37 -0.85 -30.01
N GLU A 41 17.00 -1.97 -29.68
CA GLU A 41 18.42 -2.07 -29.32
C GLU A 41 19.33 -1.56 -30.45
N SER A 42 19.26 -2.17 -31.64
CA SER A 42 20.18 -1.89 -32.74
C SER A 42 19.78 -0.70 -33.62
N LYS A 43 18.48 -0.37 -33.69
CA LYS A 43 18.00 0.73 -34.56
C LYS A 43 17.98 2.10 -33.88
N GLU A 44 17.94 2.14 -32.56
CA GLU A 44 17.71 3.38 -31.81
C GLU A 44 18.72 3.50 -30.66
N LEU A 45 18.70 2.57 -29.71
CA LEU A 45 19.44 2.70 -28.46
C LEU A 45 20.97 2.73 -28.67
N GLU A 46 21.51 1.74 -29.38
CA GLU A 46 22.94 1.66 -29.67
C GLU A 46 23.44 2.81 -30.56
N PRO A 47 22.79 3.14 -31.70
CA PRO A 47 23.17 4.32 -32.49
C PRO A 47 23.18 5.62 -31.69
N PHE A 48 22.18 5.85 -30.83
CA PHE A 48 22.13 7.05 -30.00
C PHE A 48 23.27 7.10 -28.98
N LEU A 49 23.58 5.98 -28.33
CA LEU A 49 24.69 5.92 -27.38
C LEU A 49 26.03 6.15 -28.08
N ARG A 50 26.26 5.52 -29.23
CA ARG A 50 27.49 5.72 -30.03
C ARG A 50 27.69 7.18 -30.43
N GLU A 51 26.61 7.84 -30.87
CA GLU A 51 26.67 9.27 -31.22
C GLU A 51 27.00 10.15 -30.00
N ILE A 52 26.41 9.87 -28.84
CA ILE A 52 26.67 10.59 -27.58
C ILE A 52 28.13 10.38 -27.13
N LEU A 53 28.64 9.15 -27.24
CA LEU A 53 30.01 8.78 -26.89
C LEU A 53 31.02 9.18 -27.97
N THR A 54 30.57 9.78 -29.09
CA THR A 54 31.40 10.13 -30.24
C THR A 54 32.23 8.94 -30.78
N ASP A 55 31.67 7.74 -30.71
CA ASP A 55 32.33 6.50 -31.13
C ASP A 55 31.77 6.02 -32.48
N ALA A 56 32.57 6.13 -33.53
CA ALA A 56 32.20 5.74 -34.89
C ALA A 56 32.45 4.25 -35.19
N THR A 57 32.96 3.46 -34.24
CA THR A 57 33.33 2.07 -34.50
C THR A 57 32.12 1.14 -34.41
N GLU A 58 31.60 0.65 -35.52
CA GLU A 58 30.55 -0.37 -35.47
C GLU A 58 31.14 -1.71 -34.97
N THR A 59 30.56 -2.26 -33.91
CA THR A 59 30.90 -3.61 -33.44
C THR A 59 30.18 -4.62 -34.34
N ALA A 60 30.89 -5.64 -34.83
CA ALA A 60 30.32 -6.57 -35.79
C ALA A 60 29.25 -7.47 -35.13
N HIS A 61 27.98 -7.27 -35.46
CA HIS A 61 26.87 -8.10 -35.00
C HIS A 61 26.97 -9.54 -35.54
N THR A 62 27.59 -10.41 -34.76
CA THR A 62 27.69 -11.85 -35.03
C THR A 62 27.14 -12.63 -33.83
N ALA A 63 26.78 -13.91 -33.99
CA ALA A 63 26.30 -14.76 -32.88
C ALA A 63 27.30 -14.92 -31.71
N THR A 64 28.52 -14.43 -31.90
CA THR A 64 29.65 -14.38 -30.96
C THR A 64 29.86 -13.03 -30.30
N GLU A 65 29.00 -12.03 -30.54
CA GLU A 65 29.12 -10.70 -29.94
C GLU A 65 29.17 -10.79 -28.41
N ILE A 66 30.22 -10.19 -27.83
CA ILE A 66 30.53 -10.25 -26.39
C ILE A 66 29.89 -9.06 -25.66
N ALA A 67 29.86 -7.90 -26.31
CA ALA A 67 29.26 -6.66 -25.85
C ALA A 67 28.70 -5.89 -27.06
N ASP A 68 27.64 -5.12 -26.86
CA ASP A 68 26.96 -4.36 -27.90
C ASP A 68 27.76 -3.08 -28.27
N ILE A 69 28.49 -2.50 -27.32
CA ILE A 69 29.47 -1.42 -27.57
C ILE A 69 30.75 -1.72 -26.79
N LEU A 70 31.91 -1.63 -27.45
CA LEU A 70 33.22 -1.61 -26.82
C LEU A 70 33.90 -0.30 -27.14
N THR A 71 34.26 0.47 -26.12
CA THR A 71 34.78 1.84 -26.32
C THR A 71 35.80 2.24 -25.27
N THR A 72 36.69 3.17 -25.63
CA THR A 72 37.58 3.88 -24.70
C THR A 72 37.15 5.33 -24.47
N HIS A 73 36.01 5.74 -25.03
CA HIS A 73 35.50 7.11 -24.95
C HIS A 73 34.65 7.36 -23.70
N ILE A 74 34.85 6.58 -22.63
CA ILE A 74 34.22 6.85 -21.34
C ILE A 74 35.27 7.45 -20.42
N THR A 75 34.94 8.55 -19.77
CA THR A 75 35.82 9.26 -18.85
C THR A 75 35.18 9.33 -17.47
N ILE A 76 35.92 8.85 -16.46
CA ILE A 76 35.53 8.90 -15.05
C ILE A 76 36.71 9.48 -14.28
N GLU A 77 36.48 10.56 -13.54
CA GLU A 77 37.51 11.27 -12.76
C GLU A 77 38.72 11.69 -13.62
N GLY A 78 38.47 12.17 -14.84
CA GLY A 78 39.49 12.59 -15.79
C GLY A 78 40.32 11.46 -16.40
N GLN A 79 39.93 10.19 -16.21
CA GLN A 79 40.61 9.03 -16.80
C GLN A 79 39.73 8.30 -17.79
N HIS A 80 40.26 8.07 -19.00
CA HIS A 80 39.64 7.18 -19.97
C HIS A 80 39.56 5.75 -19.44
N LYS A 81 38.40 5.13 -19.60
CA LYS A 81 38.10 3.76 -19.18
C LYS A 81 37.78 2.93 -20.42
N PHE A 82 38.36 1.74 -20.49
CA PHE A 82 37.91 0.76 -21.47
C PHE A 82 36.58 0.14 -20.99
N ALA A 83 35.49 0.45 -21.67
CA ALA A 83 34.13 0.13 -21.27
C ALA A 83 33.45 -0.84 -22.23
N ALA A 84 32.62 -1.73 -21.68
CA ALA A 84 31.76 -2.65 -22.43
C ALA A 84 30.30 -2.43 -22.07
N PHE A 85 29.45 -2.21 -23.08
CA PHE A 85 28.02 -2.04 -22.92
C PHE A 85 27.28 -3.32 -23.28
N VAL A 86 26.36 -3.70 -22.41
CA VAL A 86 25.31 -4.69 -22.67
C VAL A 86 23.98 -3.93 -22.64
N ASN A 87 23.48 -3.63 -23.82
CA ASN A 87 22.26 -2.87 -24.08
C ASN A 87 21.10 -3.83 -24.24
N LYS A 88 19.93 -3.55 -23.66
CA LYS A 88 18.73 -4.37 -23.86
C LYS A 88 17.53 -3.50 -24.20
N GLY A 89 17.04 -3.67 -25.44
CA GLY A 89 15.89 -2.95 -25.97
C GLY A 89 14.54 -3.60 -25.62
N LYS A 90 13.47 -3.12 -26.28
CA LYS A 90 12.07 -3.51 -26.07
C LYS A 90 11.75 -5.01 -26.13
N ALA A 91 12.61 -5.80 -26.80
CA ALA A 91 12.45 -7.25 -26.89
C ALA A 91 12.66 -7.95 -25.53
N THR A 92 13.29 -7.26 -24.57
CA THR A 92 13.64 -7.79 -23.25
C THR A 92 13.00 -6.95 -22.14
N PRO A 93 11.66 -7.01 -21.95
CA PRO A 93 10.96 -6.19 -20.96
C PRO A 93 11.34 -6.52 -19.50
N LYS A 94 11.77 -7.75 -19.24
CA LYS A 94 12.37 -8.17 -17.96
C LYS A 94 13.76 -8.71 -18.24
N VAL A 95 14.79 -8.02 -17.74
CA VAL A 95 16.18 -8.43 -17.94
C VAL A 95 16.60 -9.32 -16.78
N THR A 96 16.83 -10.60 -17.08
CA THR A 96 17.15 -11.67 -16.12
C THR A 96 18.44 -12.36 -16.51
N SER A 97 19.04 -13.10 -15.57
CA SER A 97 20.26 -13.90 -15.82
C SER A 97 20.04 -14.95 -16.90
N LYS A 98 18.84 -15.51 -16.99
CA LYS A 98 18.48 -16.48 -18.02
C LYS A 98 18.63 -15.92 -19.44
N LEU A 99 18.30 -14.65 -19.64
CA LEU A 99 18.28 -14.02 -20.96
C LEU A 99 19.63 -13.41 -21.32
N VAL A 100 20.31 -12.77 -20.36
CA VAL A 100 21.48 -11.92 -20.66
C VAL A 100 22.76 -12.40 -19.95
N GLY A 101 22.65 -13.36 -19.02
CA GLY A 101 23.80 -13.86 -18.26
C GLY A 101 24.92 -14.41 -19.14
N HIS A 102 24.60 -15.02 -20.28
CA HIS A 102 25.63 -15.51 -21.21
C HIS A 102 26.48 -14.39 -21.82
N GLN A 103 25.92 -13.20 -22.08
CA GLN A 103 26.67 -12.04 -22.58
C GLN A 103 27.52 -11.46 -21.45
N VAL A 104 26.92 -11.27 -20.27
CA VAL A 104 27.63 -10.75 -19.08
C VAL A 104 28.80 -11.64 -18.69
N LEU A 105 28.64 -12.98 -18.69
CA LEU A 105 29.74 -13.91 -18.38
C LEU A 105 30.90 -13.83 -19.39
N ARG A 106 30.60 -13.56 -20.68
CA ARG A 106 31.65 -13.42 -21.71
C ARG A 106 32.48 -12.16 -21.53
N LEU A 107 31.97 -11.12 -20.84
CA LEU A 107 32.76 -9.90 -20.56
C LEU A 107 34.03 -10.19 -19.77
N HIS A 108 34.06 -11.25 -18.95
CA HIS A 108 35.26 -11.68 -18.23
C HIS A 108 36.41 -12.08 -19.17
N GLN A 109 36.12 -12.42 -20.43
CA GLN A 109 37.12 -12.79 -21.43
C GLN A 109 37.80 -11.58 -22.07
N ILE A 110 37.29 -10.36 -21.86
CA ILE A 110 37.86 -9.14 -22.39
C ILE A 110 39.01 -8.69 -21.47
N PRO A 111 40.27 -8.70 -21.95
CA PRO A 111 41.39 -8.29 -21.13
C PRO A 111 41.36 -6.79 -20.85
N ASN A 112 41.75 -6.41 -19.63
CA ASN A 112 41.89 -5.02 -19.18
C ASN A 112 40.59 -4.19 -19.27
N LEU A 113 39.43 -4.83 -19.14
CA LEU A 113 38.15 -4.13 -19.09
C LEU A 113 38.06 -3.29 -17.80
N ASP A 114 37.85 -1.99 -17.92
CA ASP A 114 37.77 -1.08 -16.77
C ASP A 114 36.35 -0.89 -16.26
N LEU A 115 35.35 -0.93 -17.14
CA LEU A 115 33.95 -0.65 -16.82
C LEU A 115 32.98 -1.58 -17.55
N ILE A 116 32.02 -2.14 -16.82
CA ILE A 116 30.89 -2.89 -17.36
C ILE A 116 29.61 -2.06 -17.24
N VAL A 117 28.95 -1.80 -18.36
CA VAL A 117 27.67 -1.06 -18.41
C VAL A 117 26.55 -2.02 -18.77
N LEU A 118 25.66 -2.30 -17.83
CA LEU A 118 24.41 -3.00 -18.13
C LEU A 118 23.29 -1.98 -18.25
N LEU A 119 22.79 -1.78 -19.46
CA LEU A 119 21.80 -0.77 -19.80
C LEU A 119 20.55 -1.43 -20.37
N ALA A 120 19.38 -1.11 -19.82
CA ALA A 120 18.14 -1.71 -20.28
C ALA A 120 16.94 -0.77 -20.21
N VAL A 121 16.12 -0.80 -21.27
CA VAL A 121 14.83 -0.11 -21.27
C VAL A 121 13.76 -0.88 -20.49
N GLY A 122 13.97 -2.19 -20.27
CA GLY A 122 13.15 -3.05 -19.43
C GLY A 122 13.58 -3.07 -17.96
N ASP A 123 12.85 -3.82 -17.13
CA ASP A 123 13.13 -3.90 -15.70
C ASP A 123 14.30 -4.86 -15.41
N ILE A 124 15.42 -4.32 -14.92
CA ILE A 124 16.61 -5.09 -14.54
C ILE A 124 16.35 -5.81 -13.21
N GLN A 125 16.30 -7.15 -13.28
CA GLN A 125 16.02 -8.00 -12.12
C GLN A 125 17.27 -8.20 -11.26
N ASP A 126 17.08 -8.61 -10.01
CA ASP A 126 18.18 -8.69 -9.04
C ASP A 126 19.15 -9.84 -9.30
N ASP A 127 18.69 -10.90 -9.98
CA ASP A 127 19.53 -12.03 -10.38
C ASP A 127 20.67 -11.57 -11.32
N ILE A 128 20.34 -10.80 -12.36
CA ILE A 128 21.33 -10.32 -13.32
C ILE A 128 22.22 -9.22 -12.72
N LYS A 129 21.69 -8.37 -11.82
CA LYS A 129 22.51 -7.39 -11.09
C LYS A 129 23.59 -8.09 -10.28
N ARG A 130 23.22 -9.13 -9.53
CA ARG A 130 24.14 -9.95 -8.75
C ARG A 130 25.20 -10.60 -9.64
N ASP A 131 24.78 -11.22 -10.75
CA ASP A 131 25.69 -11.93 -11.63
C ASP A 131 26.66 -10.96 -12.34
N THR A 132 26.19 -9.77 -12.72
CA THR A 132 27.02 -8.70 -13.30
C THR A 132 28.04 -8.19 -12.29
N ALA A 133 27.62 -7.93 -11.05
CA ALA A 133 28.52 -7.50 -9.98
C ALA A 133 29.61 -8.55 -9.71
N LEU A 134 29.25 -9.85 -9.73
CA LEU A 134 30.21 -10.94 -9.57
C LEU A 134 31.22 -11.00 -10.72
N VAL A 135 30.76 -10.82 -11.97
CA VAL A 135 31.67 -10.76 -13.12
C VAL A 135 32.61 -9.57 -13.02
N ALA A 136 32.11 -8.39 -12.65
CA ALA A 136 32.89 -7.18 -12.46
C ALA A 136 33.98 -7.36 -11.38
N GLN A 137 33.62 -8.00 -10.27
CA GLN A 137 34.57 -8.38 -9.20
C GLN A 137 35.68 -9.29 -9.75
N ASN A 138 35.30 -10.33 -10.51
CA ASN A 138 36.25 -11.29 -11.06
C ASN A 138 37.17 -10.69 -12.12
N SER A 139 36.67 -9.75 -12.94
CA SER A 139 37.46 -9.02 -13.93
C SER A 139 38.19 -7.79 -13.37
N LYS A 140 37.97 -7.45 -12.09
CA LYS A 140 38.46 -6.22 -11.43
C LYS A 140 38.03 -4.94 -12.17
N SER A 141 36.85 -4.99 -12.77
CA SER A 141 36.22 -3.87 -13.47
C SER A 141 35.22 -3.18 -12.55
N ASP A 142 35.04 -1.88 -12.75
CA ASP A 142 33.89 -1.17 -12.18
C ASP A 142 32.63 -1.56 -12.96
N TYR A 143 31.45 -1.28 -12.41
CA TYR A 143 30.19 -1.57 -13.10
C TYR A 143 29.10 -0.54 -12.84
N ILE A 144 28.15 -0.44 -13.75
CA ILE A 144 27.00 0.47 -13.67
C ILE A 144 25.74 -0.20 -14.20
N PHE A 145 24.61 0.09 -13.56
CA PHE A 145 23.28 -0.26 -14.03
C PHE A 145 22.57 1.00 -14.52
N VAL A 146 22.16 1.01 -15.79
CA VAL A 146 21.44 2.14 -16.39
C VAL A 146 20.02 1.70 -16.71
N ASP A 147 19.08 2.12 -15.88
CA ASP A 147 17.67 1.76 -16.02
C ASP A 147 16.92 2.66 -17.03
N ALA A 148 15.64 2.35 -17.28
CA ALA A 148 14.82 3.11 -18.21
C ALA A 148 14.71 4.61 -17.85
N THR A 149 14.77 4.98 -16.57
CA THR A 149 14.75 6.37 -16.12
C THR A 149 16.05 7.06 -16.48
N ASP A 150 17.20 6.42 -16.26
CA ASP A 150 18.50 6.97 -16.61
C ASP A 150 18.70 7.07 -18.13
N ILE A 151 18.23 6.08 -18.89
CA ILE A 151 18.20 6.14 -20.36
C ILE A 151 17.36 7.33 -20.82
N ALA A 152 16.18 7.56 -20.22
CA ALA A 152 15.34 8.71 -20.55
C ALA A 152 16.10 10.04 -20.32
N ARG A 153 16.77 10.18 -19.18
CA ARG A 153 17.56 11.38 -18.86
C ARG A 153 18.68 11.61 -19.86
N ILE A 154 19.45 10.58 -20.19
CA ILE A 154 20.53 10.65 -21.17
C ILE A 154 19.96 11.07 -22.54
N LEU A 155 18.98 10.33 -23.06
CA LEU A 155 18.48 10.55 -24.41
C LEU A 155 17.74 11.89 -24.55
N ILE A 156 17.05 12.39 -23.51
CA ILE A 156 16.44 13.72 -23.55
C ILE A 156 17.52 14.80 -23.54
N ALA A 157 18.53 14.69 -22.67
CA ALA A 157 19.58 15.70 -22.53
C ALA A 157 20.39 15.90 -23.83
N TYR A 158 20.52 14.85 -24.62
CA TYR A 158 21.19 14.85 -25.92
C TYR A 158 20.24 14.96 -27.13
N HIS A 159 18.99 15.40 -26.91
CA HIS A 159 18.00 15.67 -27.96
C HIS A 159 17.71 14.46 -28.88
N LYS A 160 17.81 13.23 -28.36
CA LYS A 160 17.53 11.99 -29.10
C LYS A 160 16.05 11.61 -29.04
N VAL A 161 15.40 11.90 -27.93
CA VAL A 161 13.98 11.61 -27.70
C VAL A 161 13.24 12.84 -27.18
N CYS A 162 11.95 12.88 -27.45
CA CYS A 162 11.08 13.97 -27.04
C CYS A 162 10.85 13.97 -25.51
N PRO A 163 10.99 15.12 -24.83
CA PRO A 163 10.79 15.20 -23.37
C PRO A 163 9.32 15.07 -22.94
N LYS A 164 8.36 15.06 -23.87
CA LYS A 164 6.92 14.92 -23.56
C LYS A 164 6.44 13.47 -23.59
N ASP A 165 7.02 12.64 -24.46
CA ASP A 165 6.52 11.29 -24.74
C ASP A 165 7.62 10.21 -24.81
N GLY A 166 8.89 10.59 -24.74
CA GLY A 166 10.03 9.65 -24.77
C GLY A 166 10.24 8.97 -26.13
N ILE A 167 9.62 9.47 -27.21
CA ILE A 167 9.74 8.89 -28.55
C ILE A 167 10.89 9.55 -29.31
N PRO A 168 11.67 8.79 -30.10
CA PRO A 168 12.72 9.34 -30.94
C PRO A 168 12.24 10.40 -31.92
N TYR A 169 13.06 11.44 -32.08
CA TYR A 169 12.87 12.42 -33.15
C TYR A 169 13.11 11.77 -34.52
N LYS A 170 12.24 12.07 -35.49
CA LYS A 170 12.41 11.71 -36.91
C LYS A 170 12.51 12.97 -37.74
N ASP A 171 13.53 13.09 -38.58
CA ASP A 171 13.80 14.30 -39.36
C ASP A 171 13.82 15.57 -38.48
N SER A 172 14.45 15.46 -37.30
CA SER A 172 14.49 16.52 -36.27
C SER A 172 13.13 16.94 -35.68
N ARG A 173 12.08 16.11 -35.82
CA ARG A 173 10.73 16.40 -35.31
C ARG A 173 10.10 15.22 -34.57
N CYS A 174 9.38 15.49 -33.50
CA CYS A 174 8.65 14.47 -32.76
C CYS A 174 7.41 14.03 -33.58
N PRO A 175 7.21 12.72 -33.82
CA PRO A 175 6.09 12.24 -34.63
C PRO A 175 4.72 12.42 -33.97
N ILE A 176 4.65 12.59 -32.64
CA ILE A 176 3.38 12.76 -31.91
C ILE A 176 3.06 14.23 -31.68
N CYS A 177 3.94 14.97 -31.01
CA CYS A 177 3.65 16.35 -30.61
C CYS A 177 4.20 17.42 -31.56
N GLY A 178 4.99 17.04 -32.59
CA GLY A 178 5.51 17.97 -33.59
C GLY A 178 6.65 18.88 -33.13
N GLU A 179 7.12 18.73 -31.88
CA GLU A 179 8.23 19.50 -31.32
C GLU A 179 9.52 19.28 -32.14
N LEU A 180 10.32 20.34 -32.33
CA LEU A 180 11.61 20.25 -33.02
C LEU A 180 12.71 19.85 -32.03
N ALA A 181 13.63 18.98 -32.44
CA ALA A 181 14.76 18.55 -31.61
C ALA A 181 15.66 19.72 -31.21
N GLN A 182 15.74 20.77 -32.03
CA GLN A 182 16.58 21.95 -31.83
C GLN A 182 16.00 22.95 -30.83
N ASN A 183 14.73 22.79 -30.42
CA ASN A 183 14.11 23.69 -29.47
C ASN A 183 14.73 23.52 -28.07
N PRO A 184 14.73 24.57 -27.23
CA PRO A 184 15.10 24.45 -25.84
C PRO A 184 14.29 23.36 -25.14
N ILE A 185 14.96 22.48 -24.39
CA ILE A 185 14.31 21.42 -23.63
C ILE A 185 13.59 22.05 -22.44
N ASN A 186 12.26 22.17 -22.54
CA ASN A 186 11.41 22.58 -21.42
C ASN A 186 10.94 21.33 -20.68
N VAL A 187 11.59 21.02 -19.55
CA VAL A 187 11.20 19.92 -18.68
C VAL A 187 10.32 20.46 -17.55
N SER A 188 9.00 20.28 -17.66
CA SER A 188 8.07 20.59 -16.59
C SER A 188 7.89 19.37 -15.69
N PHE A 189 8.23 19.51 -14.41
CA PHE A 189 7.94 18.51 -13.40
C PHE A 189 7.32 19.19 -12.19
N SER A 190 6.31 18.55 -11.61
CA SER A 190 5.67 19.03 -10.40
C SER A 190 6.64 18.81 -9.24
N VAL A 191 7.18 19.90 -8.70
CA VAL A 191 7.98 19.86 -7.46
C VAL A 191 7.07 19.44 -6.28
N TYR A 192 5.78 19.75 -6.40
CA TYR A 192 4.70 19.37 -5.51
C TYR A 192 3.56 18.76 -6.32
N GLU A 193 3.18 17.52 -6.05
CA GLU A 193 1.84 17.05 -6.38
C GLU A 193 0.90 17.60 -5.30
N GLU A 194 -0.25 18.14 -5.71
CA GLU A 194 -1.31 18.42 -4.75
C GLU A 194 -1.70 17.10 -4.08
N PRO A 195 -1.56 16.98 -2.75
CA PRO A 195 -1.80 15.72 -2.09
C PRO A 195 -3.28 15.36 -2.19
N LEU A 196 -3.59 14.25 -2.85
CA LEU A 196 -4.95 13.74 -2.89
C LEU A 196 -5.22 12.93 -1.64
N PHE A 197 -6.28 13.28 -0.93
CA PHE A 197 -6.74 12.52 0.22
C PHE A 197 -8.26 12.55 0.37
N GLU A 198 -8.79 11.54 1.04
CA GLU A 198 -10.21 11.40 1.36
C GLU A 198 -10.37 11.12 2.85
N VAL A 199 -11.24 11.87 3.52
CA VAL A 199 -11.61 11.61 4.92
C VAL A 199 -12.66 10.51 4.94
N LEU A 200 -12.30 9.33 5.47
CA LEU A 200 -13.12 8.13 5.48
C LEU A 200 -14.15 8.12 6.61
N ASN A 201 -13.79 8.66 7.78
CA ASN A 201 -14.67 8.71 8.94
C ASN A 201 -14.23 9.81 9.93
N ASP A 202 -15.20 10.51 10.52
CA ASP A 202 -15.03 11.45 11.64
C ASP A 202 -15.82 10.92 12.83
N ASN A 203 -15.14 10.31 13.79
CA ASN A 203 -15.75 9.80 15.02
C ASN A 203 -15.77 10.89 16.11
N SER A 204 -16.31 12.06 15.79
CA SER A 204 -16.45 13.16 16.73
C SER A 204 -17.60 12.88 17.72
N HIS A 205 -17.27 12.63 18.98
CA HIS A 205 -18.28 12.58 20.05
C HIS A 205 -18.53 13.98 20.58
N ASN A 206 -19.79 14.44 20.60
CA ASN A 206 -20.18 15.76 21.14
C ASN A 206 -19.73 15.99 22.60
N SER A 207 -19.42 14.94 23.36
CA SER A 207 -18.96 15.01 24.74
C SER A 207 -17.43 15.02 24.89
N SER A 208 -16.66 14.55 23.91
CA SER A 208 -15.20 14.57 23.93
C SER A 208 -14.69 15.70 23.04
N LYS A 209 -13.93 16.64 23.60
CA LYS A 209 -13.31 17.75 22.84
C LYS A 209 -12.29 17.28 21.79
N THR A 210 -12.04 15.98 21.71
CA THR A 210 -11.12 15.32 20.78
C THR A 210 -11.81 14.98 19.46
N ARG A 211 -11.16 15.29 18.33
CA ARG A 211 -11.57 14.78 17.01
C ARG A 211 -10.61 13.72 16.52
N THR A 212 -11.13 12.64 15.95
CA THR A 212 -10.32 11.61 15.31
C THR A 212 -10.79 11.46 13.87
N ILE A 213 -9.89 11.72 12.93
CA ILE A 213 -10.14 11.57 11.50
C ILE A 213 -9.30 10.43 10.92
N LYS A 214 -9.93 9.64 10.06
CA LYS A 214 -9.25 8.60 9.28
C LYS A 214 -9.12 9.08 7.84
N VAL A 215 -7.90 9.13 7.32
CA VAL A 215 -7.55 9.72 6.03
C VAL A 215 -6.98 8.65 5.12
N ARG A 216 -7.51 8.54 3.90
CA ARG A 216 -6.94 7.72 2.83
C ARG A 216 -6.14 8.58 1.88
N THR A 217 -4.95 8.14 1.49
CA THR A 217 -4.11 8.82 0.50
C THR A 217 -3.38 7.83 -0.40
N ASP A 218 -2.60 8.29 -1.36
CA ASP A 218 -1.93 7.42 -2.32
C ASP A 218 -0.62 6.82 -1.75
N GLN A 219 -0.43 5.53 -2.01
CA GLN A 219 0.75 4.77 -1.59
C GLN A 219 2.06 5.21 -2.26
N HIS A 220 2.00 5.88 -3.42
CA HIS A 220 3.24 6.34 -4.07
C HIS A 220 3.87 7.57 -3.40
N TYR A 221 3.11 8.25 -2.53
CA TYR A 221 3.57 9.44 -1.83
C TYR A 221 4.70 9.12 -0.84
N GLN A 222 5.76 9.92 -0.94
CA GLN A 222 6.89 9.86 -0.01
C GLN A 222 6.57 10.60 1.28
N LYS A 223 7.30 10.33 2.38
CA LYS A 223 7.10 10.96 3.69
C LYS A 223 6.88 12.49 3.65
N PRO A 224 7.63 13.30 2.85
CA PRO A 224 7.38 14.74 2.75
C PRO A 224 5.96 15.09 2.26
N THR A 225 5.46 14.38 1.24
CA THR A 225 4.10 14.59 0.74
C THR A 225 3.06 14.14 1.76
N LEU A 226 3.30 13.00 2.44
CA LEU A 226 2.42 12.49 3.49
C LEU A 226 2.31 13.44 4.70
N ARG A 227 3.39 14.15 5.07
CA ARG A 227 3.35 15.21 6.08
C ARG A 227 2.39 16.33 5.69
N GLU A 228 2.40 16.73 4.42
CA GLU A 228 1.48 17.76 3.93
C GLU A 228 0.04 17.24 3.90
N VAL A 229 -0.20 15.98 3.51
CA VAL A 229 -1.53 15.33 3.64
C VAL A 229 -2.05 15.45 5.07
N ILE A 230 -1.23 15.06 6.05
CA ILE A 230 -1.58 15.09 7.48
C ILE A 230 -1.93 16.53 7.90
N LYS A 231 -1.06 17.48 7.57
CA LYS A 231 -1.24 18.90 7.90
C LYS A 231 -2.52 19.47 7.28
N LEU A 232 -2.75 19.24 5.98
CA LEU A 232 -3.96 19.69 5.29
C LEU A 232 -5.22 19.05 5.89
N SER A 233 -5.18 17.76 6.21
CA SER A 233 -6.32 17.06 6.83
C SER A 233 -6.68 17.65 8.20
N ILE A 234 -5.67 18.02 9.00
CA ILE A 234 -5.87 18.69 10.29
C ILE A 234 -6.46 20.09 10.05
N LEU A 235 -5.88 20.87 9.14
CA LEU A 235 -6.36 22.21 8.82
C LEU A 235 -7.80 22.20 8.34
N ASP A 236 -8.17 21.28 7.44
CA ASP A 236 -9.55 21.09 6.99
C ASP A 236 -10.46 20.75 8.17
N THR A 237 -10.05 19.86 9.06
CA THR A 237 -10.81 19.52 10.27
C THR A 237 -11.02 20.72 11.20
N LEU A 238 -10.03 21.59 11.31
CA LEU A 238 -10.12 22.84 12.09
C LEU A 238 -10.96 23.91 11.37
N ASN A 239 -10.91 23.95 10.03
CA ASN A 239 -11.61 24.90 9.17
C ASN A 239 -13.07 24.52 8.89
N LEU A 240 -13.49 23.26 9.08
CA LEU A 240 -14.89 22.79 9.03
C LEU A 240 -15.82 23.49 10.06
N LYS A 241 -15.34 24.52 10.76
CA LYS A 241 -16.10 25.51 11.53
C LYS A 241 -17.08 26.38 10.73
N THR A 242 -17.12 26.33 9.40
CA THR A 242 -18.00 27.22 8.60
C THR A 242 -19.34 26.62 8.17
N PHE A 243 -19.61 25.33 8.39
CA PHE A 243 -20.93 24.75 8.12
C PHE A 243 -21.61 24.28 9.43
N ASN A 244 -22.44 25.17 9.99
CA ASN A 244 -23.50 24.92 10.97
C ASN A 244 -23.10 24.37 12.35
N LEU A 245 -22.34 25.12 13.14
CA LEU A 245 -22.36 24.97 14.61
C LEU A 245 -22.78 26.28 15.29
N PRO A 246 -23.68 26.23 16.29
CA PRO A 246 -24.06 27.40 17.08
C PRO A 246 -22.84 27.97 17.83
N SER A 247 -22.82 29.29 17.98
CA SER A 247 -21.69 30.18 18.25
C SER A 247 -20.90 30.00 19.56
N ASN A 248 -21.05 28.88 20.28
CA ASN A 248 -20.44 28.67 21.61
C ASN A 248 -19.52 27.44 21.73
N GLU A 249 -19.23 26.72 20.64
CA GLU A 249 -18.36 25.53 20.70
C GLU A 249 -16.86 25.84 20.51
N LYS A 250 -16.06 25.44 21.51
CA LYS A 250 -14.59 25.49 21.49
C LYS A 250 -14.05 24.72 20.27
N THR A 251 -12.95 25.20 19.68
CA THR A 251 -12.16 24.46 18.69
C THR A 251 -11.92 23.02 19.16
N ALA A 252 -12.08 22.03 18.28
CA ALA A 252 -11.65 20.66 18.54
C ALA A 252 -10.18 20.64 18.97
N ASP A 253 -9.90 20.01 20.10
CA ASP A 253 -8.58 19.93 20.72
C ASP A 253 -8.52 18.74 21.69
N PRO A 254 -7.69 17.71 21.44
CA PRO A 254 -6.77 17.54 20.31
C PRO A 254 -7.43 16.98 19.03
N VAL A 255 -6.73 17.05 17.90
CA VAL A 255 -7.10 16.41 16.62
C VAL A 255 -6.14 15.26 16.32
N SER A 256 -6.66 14.05 16.20
CA SER A 256 -5.92 12.85 15.83
C SER A 256 -6.20 12.47 14.37
N VAL A 257 -5.15 12.13 13.62
CA VAL A 257 -5.24 11.66 12.23
C VAL A 257 -4.65 10.27 12.12
N PHE A 258 -5.35 9.36 11.46
CA PHE A 258 -4.82 8.07 11.05
C PHE A 258 -4.78 8.01 9.54
N LEU A 259 -3.61 7.74 8.96
CA LEU A 259 -3.38 7.75 7.53
C LEU A 259 -3.28 6.32 6.99
N TYR A 260 -4.05 6.01 5.96
CA TYR A 260 -4.14 4.70 5.31
C TYR A 260 -3.91 4.83 3.80
N PHE A 261 -3.37 3.79 3.17
CA PHE A 261 -3.19 3.78 1.71
C PHE A 261 -4.35 3.12 0.96
N THR A 262 -4.94 2.08 1.55
CA THR A 262 -6.01 1.31 0.89
C THR A 262 -7.24 1.17 1.77
N ASN A 263 -8.38 0.83 1.17
CA ASN A 263 -9.58 0.44 1.92
C ASN A 263 -9.34 -0.77 2.81
N ARG A 264 -8.46 -1.68 2.37
CA ARG A 264 -8.11 -2.86 3.13
C ARG A 264 -7.35 -2.48 4.40
N ASP A 265 -6.36 -1.59 4.28
CA ASP A 265 -5.62 -1.06 5.42
C ASP A 265 -6.54 -0.37 6.43
N TYR A 266 -7.51 0.40 5.95
CA TYR A 266 -8.52 1.03 6.82
C TYR A 266 -9.36 0.01 7.58
N GLN A 267 -9.82 -1.06 6.91
CA GLN A 267 -10.68 -2.07 7.53
C GLN A 267 -10.01 -2.86 8.64
N ILE A 268 -8.74 -3.22 8.43
CA ILE A 268 -7.94 -3.98 9.41
C ILE A 268 -7.18 -3.06 10.37
N ASP A 269 -7.45 -1.76 10.31
CA ASP A 269 -6.81 -0.70 11.08
C ASP A 269 -5.27 -0.67 10.99
N ASN A 270 -4.71 -1.08 9.84
CA ASN A 270 -3.28 -1.01 9.56
C ASN A 270 -2.90 0.36 8.99
N TRP A 271 -2.91 1.39 9.83
CA TRP A 271 -2.48 2.73 9.46
C TRP A 271 -0.97 2.80 9.17
N MET A 272 -0.57 3.65 8.24
CA MET A 272 0.83 3.93 7.90
C MET A 272 1.44 4.97 8.85
N ALA A 273 0.65 5.99 9.18
CA ALA A 273 1.06 7.03 10.11
C ALA A 273 -0.12 7.44 10.98
N ARG A 274 0.19 7.78 12.23
CA ARG A 274 -0.73 8.43 13.15
C ARG A 274 -0.18 9.80 13.48
N ALA A 275 -1.01 10.83 13.47
CA ALA A 275 -0.61 12.17 13.85
C ALA A 275 -1.54 12.75 14.90
N LEU A 276 -0.99 13.62 15.74
CA LEU A 276 -1.71 14.29 16.81
C LEU A 276 -1.34 15.77 16.79
N TRP A 277 -2.36 16.60 16.61
CA TRP A 277 -2.26 18.04 16.77
C TRP A 277 -2.96 18.48 18.05
N LYS A 278 -2.35 19.42 18.75
CA LYS A 278 -2.91 20.03 19.96
C LYS A 278 -2.81 21.54 19.86
N ASN A 279 -3.79 22.24 20.42
CA ASN A 279 -3.71 23.70 20.51
C ASN A 279 -2.53 24.13 21.41
N PRO A 280 -1.58 24.93 20.92
CA PRO A 280 -0.43 25.39 21.71
C PRO A 280 -0.79 26.20 22.95
N SER A 281 -1.99 26.79 22.99
CA SER A 281 -2.50 27.54 24.14
C SER A 281 -3.04 26.64 25.26
N ASN A 282 -3.18 25.34 25.01
CA ASN A 282 -3.68 24.38 25.99
C ASN A 282 -2.51 23.79 26.79
N THR A 283 -2.47 24.08 28.10
CA THR A 283 -1.39 23.69 29.02
C THR A 283 -1.47 22.23 29.50
N ASP A 284 -2.52 21.50 29.15
CA ASP A 284 -2.58 20.07 29.47
C ASP A 284 -1.41 19.36 28.77
N ASN A 285 -0.86 18.28 29.35
CA ASN A 285 0.17 17.50 28.65
C ASN A 285 -0.43 16.85 27.39
N PHE A 286 0.39 16.57 26.37
CA PHE A 286 0.00 15.59 25.36
C PHE A 286 -0.43 14.31 26.09
N PRO A 287 -1.51 13.63 25.69
CA PRO A 287 -1.78 12.30 26.21
C PRO A 287 -0.49 11.48 26.05
N GLU A 288 -0.11 10.70 27.07
CA GLU A 288 1.09 9.83 27.14
C GLU A 288 1.19 8.79 26.00
N LEU A 289 0.29 8.86 25.03
CA LEU A 289 0.11 7.96 23.90
C LEU A 289 1.07 8.20 22.73
N LEU A 290 1.85 9.29 22.69
CA LEU A 290 2.87 9.48 21.66
C LEU A 290 4.16 8.76 22.04
N LEU A 291 4.66 7.89 21.17
CA LEU A 291 5.92 7.16 21.37
C LEU A 291 7.11 8.12 21.40
N GLU A 292 8.17 7.75 22.14
CA GLU A 292 9.41 8.53 22.29
C GLU A 292 10.07 8.89 20.94
N ASP A 293 9.83 8.10 19.89
CA ASP A 293 10.39 8.27 18.54
C ASP A 293 9.49 9.08 17.57
N SER A 294 8.52 9.85 18.10
CA SER A 294 7.62 10.65 17.26
C SER A 294 8.37 11.78 16.53
N GLU A 295 8.08 11.95 15.26
CA GLU A 295 8.55 13.08 14.46
C GLU A 295 7.67 14.31 14.70
N PHE A 296 8.23 15.52 14.70
CA PHE A 296 7.46 16.76 14.87
C PHE A 296 7.45 17.63 13.61
N LEU A 297 6.26 18.07 13.21
CA LEU A 297 6.00 19.05 12.16
C LEU A 297 5.31 20.28 12.78
N GLY A 298 6.11 21.19 13.34
CA GLY A 298 5.58 22.27 14.18
C GLY A 298 4.89 21.69 15.42
N ASP A 299 3.61 22.00 15.61
CA ASP A 299 2.79 21.52 16.74
C ASP A 299 2.09 20.16 16.47
N ILE A 300 2.46 19.50 15.37
CA ILE A 300 1.92 18.18 14.99
C ILE A 300 2.96 17.12 15.31
N ALA A 301 2.64 16.20 16.20
CA ALA A 301 3.42 14.98 16.41
C ALA A 301 2.97 13.91 15.41
N ILE A 302 3.92 13.20 14.79
CA ILE A 302 3.69 12.18 13.77
C ILE A 302 4.45 10.92 14.16
N GLU A 303 3.71 9.83 14.31
CA GLU A 303 4.22 8.49 14.52
C GLU A 303 4.13 7.71 13.20
N TRP A 304 5.26 7.21 12.73
CA TRP A 304 5.32 6.32 11.57
C TRP A 304 5.30 4.88 12.03
N LYS A 305 4.40 4.07 11.46
CA LYS A 305 4.32 2.65 11.78
C LYS A 305 5.46 1.88 11.11
N SER A 306 6.48 1.53 11.89
CA SER A 306 7.71 0.91 11.37
C SER A 306 7.49 -0.50 10.79
N ASP A 307 6.48 -1.20 11.29
CA ASP A 307 6.09 -2.54 10.87
C ASP A 307 4.92 -2.56 9.85
N TYR A 308 4.53 -1.40 9.29
CA TYR A 308 3.40 -1.29 8.36
C TYR A 308 3.47 -2.30 7.20
N GLU A 309 4.61 -2.36 6.49
CA GLU A 309 4.79 -3.27 5.35
C GLU A 309 4.83 -4.74 5.76
N LEU A 310 5.33 -5.03 6.96
CA LEU A 310 5.36 -6.39 7.50
C LEU A 310 3.93 -6.85 7.81
N LEU A 311 3.17 -6.05 8.57
CA LEU A 311 1.79 -6.35 8.91
C LEU A 311 0.90 -6.42 7.67
N ARG A 312 1.11 -5.55 6.68
CA ARG A 312 0.39 -5.59 5.41
C ARG A 312 0.55 -6.95 4.72
N LYS A 313 1.77 -7.50 4.68
CA LYS A 313 2.05 -8.83 4.11
C LYS A 313 1.39 -9.94 4.93
N VAL A 314 1.54 -9.90 6.26
CA VAL A 314 0.91 -10.88 7.16
C VAL A 314 -0.61 -10.89 6.95
N TYR A 315 -1.25 -9.73 6.88
CA TYR A 315 -2.69 -9.63 6.66
C TYR A 315 -3.13 -10.09 5.27
N GLN A 316 -2.29 -9.90 4.24
CA GLN A 316 -2.53 -10.48 2.91
C GLN A 316 -2.44 -12.00 2.92
N GLU A 317 -1.53 -12.58 3.70
CA GLU A 317 -1.37 -14.04 3.85
C GLU A 317 -2.49 -14.67 4.70
N MET A 318 -3.01 -13.93 5.68
CA MET A 318 -4.14 -14.36 6.53
C MET A 318 -5.51 -14.10 5.91
N GLU A 319 -5.58 -13.48 4.73
CA GLU A 319 -6.85 -13.22 4.06
C GLU A 319 -7.47 -14.53 3.58
N GLY A 320 -8.58 -14.89 4.22
CA GLY A 320 -9.36 -16.06 3.85
C GLY A 320 -10.17 -15.80 2.58
N ASP A 321 -10.52 -16.87 1.88
CA ASP A 321 -11.42 -16.77 0.74
C ASP A 321 -12.90 -16.67 1.19
N LYS A 322 -13.72 -16.13 0.28
CA LYS A 322 -15.15 -15.91 0.50
C LYS A 322 -15.92 -17.20 0.81
N ARG A 323 -15.52 -18.34 0.23
CA ARG A 323 -16.20 -19.62 0.43
C ARG A 323 -15.95 -20.13 1.84
N THR A 324 -14.70 -20.15 2.30
CA THR A 324 -14.32 -20.59 3.65
C THR A 324 -15.03 -19.75 4.71
N TRP A 325 -15.10 -18.44 4.50
CA TRP A 325 -15.86 -17.53 5.38
C TRP A 325 -17.35 -17.87 5.45
N PHE A 326 -18.00 -18.14 4.31
CA PHE A 326 -19.41 -18.52 4.29
C PHE A 326 -19.67 -19.89 4.92
N GLU A 327 -18.78 -20.87 4.70
CA GLU A 327 -18.88 -22.19 5.32
C GLU A 327 -18.86 -22.06 6.85
N HIS A 328 -17.97 -21.22 7.39
CA HIS A 328 -17.91 -20.90 8.81
C HIS A 328 -19.23 -20.29 9.32
N ILE A 329 -19.72 -19.21 8.70
CA ILE A 329 -20.97 -18.56 9.16
C ILE A 329 -22.17 -19.52 9.05
N ASN A 330 -22.25 -20.31 7.98
CA ASN A 330 -23.33 -21.27 7.78
C ASN A 330 -23.33 -22.40 8.81
N SER A 331 -22.22 -22.64 9.51
CA SER A 331 -22.17 -23.59 10.63
C SER A 331 -22.79 -23.04 11.93
N ILE A 332 -22.85 -21.71 12.09
CA ILE A 332 -23.26 -21.05 13.34
C ILE A 332 -24.65 -20.39 13.21
N TYR A 333 -24.86 -19.60 12.16
CA TYR A 333 -26.06 -18.78 12.02
C TYR A 333 -27.37 -19.57 12.19
N PRO A 334 -27.55 -20.78 11.61
CA PRO A 334 -28.81 -21.51 11.73
C PRO A 334 -29.22 -21.88 13.16
N SER A 335 -28.28 -22.00 14.10
CA SER A 335 -28.60 -22.32 15.49
C SER A 335 -28.97 -21.12 16.33
N LEU A 336 -28.50 -19.90 16.02
CA LEU A 336 -28.75 -18.71 16.85
C LEU A 336 -30.26 -18.44 17.05
N PRO A 337 -31.09 -18.40 15.98
CA PRO A 337 -32.52 -18.17 16.16
C PRO A 337 -33.22 -19.27 16.97
N GLN A 338 -32.70 -20.50 16.94
CA GLN A 338 -33.27 -21.61 17.70
C GLN A 338 -33.04 -21.43 19.20
N TYR A 339 -31.83 -21.00 19.59
CA TYR A 339 -31.54 -20.66 20.99
C TYR A 339 -32.39 -19.48 21.47
N VAL A 340 -32.52 -18.42 20.68
CA VAL A 340 -33.36 -17.26 21.04
C VAL A 340 -34.81 -17.68 21.24
N LYS A 341 -35.35 -18.53 20.36
CA LYS A 341 -36.72 -19.08 20.50
C LYS A 341 -36.89 -19.90 21.78
N SER A 342 -35.87 -20.64 22.20
CA SER A 342 -35.87 -21.36 23.48
C SER A 342 -35.96 -20.38 24.65
N VAL A 343 -35.22 -19.26 24.62
CA VAL A 343 -35.29 -18.20 25.64
C VAL A 343 -36.68 -17.54 25.67
N GLU A 344 -37.27 -17.23 24.52
CA GLU A 344 -38.63 -16.69 24.45
C GLU A 344 -39.67 -17.65 25.08
N SER A 345 -39.52 -18.96 24.85
CA SER A 345 -40.36 -19.98 25.49
C SER A 345 -40.19 -20.01 27.00
N LEU A 346 -38.96 -19.86 27.50
CA LEU A 346 -38.66 -19.79 28.92
C LEU A 346 -39.25 -18.52 29.56
N LEU A 347 -39.09 -17.36 28.93
CA LEU A 347 -39.69 -16.09 29.37
C LEU A 347 -41.22 -16.18 29.42
N PHE A 348 -41.84 -16.79 28.41
CA PHE A 348 -43.29 -17.01 28.39
C PHE A 348 -43.75 -17.91 29.55
N LYS A 349 -43.06 -19.02 29.80
CA LYS A 349 -43.35 -19.93 30.93
C LYS A 349 -43.17 -19.22 32.27
N LEU A 350 -42.11 -18.44 32.43
CA LEU A 350 -41.85 -17.65 33.63
C LEU A 350 -42.97 -16.63 33.89
N GLY A 351 -43.36 -15.86 32.87
CA GLY A 351 -44.46 -14.88 32.97
C GLY A 351 -45.85 -15.51 33.23
N LYS A 352 -46.01 -16.80 32.95
CA LYS A 352 -47.20 -17.60 33.31
C LYS A 352 -47.06 -18.32 34.67
N ASN A 353 -45.98 -18.10 35.41
CA ASN A 353 -45.64 -18.80 36.65
C ASN A 353 -45.61 -20.34 36.49
N GLN A 354 -45.28 -20.83 35.29
CA GLN A 354 -45.17 -22.27 34.99
C GLN A 354 -43.81 -22.84 35.38
N ILE A 355 -42.80 -21.99 35.55
CA ILE A 355 -41.48 -22.33 36.06
C ILE A 355 -41.09 -21.35 37.17
N PRO A 356 -40.35 -21.81 38.21
CA PRO A 356 -39.73 -20.92 39.19
C PRO A 356 -38.63 -20.06 38.57
N ASP A 357 -38.36 -18.90 39.18
CA ASP A 357 -37.28 -17.98 38.79
C ASP A 357 -35.89 -18.65 38.82
N GLU A 358 -35.62 -19.48 39.84
CA GLU A 358 -34.38 -20.23 39.95
C GLU A 358 -34.18 -21.26 38.82
N SER A 359 -35.27 -21.88 38.34
CA SER A 359 -35.21 -22.77 37.17
C SER A 359 -34.93 -22.00 35.89
N PHE A 360 -35.49 -20.80 35.73
CA PHE A 360 -35.17 -19.92 34.61
C PHE A 360 -33.69 -19.53 34.61
N LYS A 361 -33.18 -19.03 35.75
CA LYS A 361 -31.77 -18.67 35.92
C LYS A 361 -30.83 -19.83 35.61
N PHE A 362 -31.15 -21.03 36.07
CA PHE A 362 -30.35 -22.24 35.82
C PHE A 362 -30.26 -22.54 34.32
N GLU A 363 -31.38 -22.51 33.59
CA GLU A 363 -31.39 -22.76 32.13
C GLU A 363 -30.61 -21.68 31.38
N MET A 364 -30.75 -20.40 31.76
CA MET A 364 -29.99 -19.31 31.14
C MET A 364 -28.48 -19.46 31.36
N ALA A 365 -28.06 -19.81 32.59
CA ALA A 365 -26.67 -20.09 32.91
C ALA A 365 -26.13 -21.33 32.19
N PHE A 366 -26.99 -22.32 31.89
CA PHE A 366 -26.60 -23.50 31.11
C PHE A 366 -26.24 -23.16 29.66
N PHE A 367 -26.92 -22.17 29.04
CA PHE A 367 -26.64 -21.75 27.66
C PHE A 367 -25.45 -20.79 27.54
N GLU A 368 -25.09 -20.05 28.60
CA GLU A 368 -24.02 -19.04 28.59
C GLU A 368 -22.69 -19.55 28.00
N PRO A 369 -22.16 -20.75 28.35
CA PRO A 369 -20.88 -21.19 27.83
C PRO A 369 -20.88 -21.36 26.31
N THR A 370 -22.02 -21.77 25.74
CA THR A 370 -22.20 -21.89 24.29
C THR A 370 -22.25 -20.53 23.63
N ALA A 371 -22.97 -19.57 24.23
CA ALA A 371 -23.08 -18.21 23.71
C ALA A 371 -21.74 -17.48 23.71
N ARG A 372 -20.97 -17.61 24.80
CA ARG A 372 -19.61 -17.07 24.92
C ARG A 372 -18.67 -17.69 23.88
N TYR A 373 -18.78 -19.00 23.67
CA TYR A 373 -17.97 -19.70 22.68
C TYR A 373 -18.23 -19.23 21.24
N ILE A 374 -19.48 -18.86 20.94
CA ILE A 374 -19.86 -18.27 19.65
C ILE A 374 -19.35 -16.82 19.52
N GLU A 375 -19.52 -15.99 20.56
CA GLU A 375 -19.12 -14.58 20.55
C GLU A 375 -17.60 -14.40 20.42
N THR A 376 -16.82 -15.25 21.09
CA THR A 376 -15.36 -15.27 20.98
C THR A 376 -14.82 -15.78 19.65
N GLY A 377 -15.70 -16.18 18.71
CA GLY A 377 -15.38 -16.24 17.28
C GLY A 377 -15.10 -17.62 16.70
N PHE A 378 -15.50 -18.72 17.35
CA PHE A 378 -15.48 -20.11 16.85
C PHE A 378 -14.54 -20.37 15.64
N GLY A 379 -13.22 -20.35 15.83
CA GLY A 379 -12.27 -20.91 14.86
C GLY A 379 -12.29 -20.34 13.43
N TYR A 380 -12.78 -19.10 13.21
CA TYR A 380 -12.43 -18.39 11.98
C TYR A 380 -11.12 -17.64 12.20
N ASP A 381 -10.01 -18.35 11.96
CA ASP A 381 -8.66 -17.84 12.20
C ASP A 381 -8.14 -16.91 11.08
N SER A 382 -8.95 -16.70 10.04
CA SER A 382 -8.60 -15.88 8.88
C SER A 382 -9.26 -14.51 8.93
N ILE A 383 -8.74 -13.55 8.16
CA ILE A 383 -9.38 -12.25 7.97
C ILE A 383 -10.41 -12.39 6.86
N PRO A 384 -11.66 -11.92 7.02
CA PRO A 384 -12.64 -11.98 5.94
C PRO A 384 -12.13 -11.20 4.71
N PRO A 385 -12.46 -11.64 3.49
CA PRO A 385 -12.11 -10.89 2.29
C PRO A 385 -12.82 -9.54 2.27
N LEU A 386 -12.24 -8.56 1.57
CA LEU A 386 -12.70 -7.16 1.53
C LEU A 386 -14.22 -7.03 1.28
N GLU A 387 -14.75 -7.76 0.30
CA GLU A 387 -16.17 -7.77 -0.05
C GLU A 387 -17.11 -8.30 1.05
N CYS A 388 -16.58 -9.06 2.00
CA CYS A 388 -17.34 -9.66 3.11
C CYS A 388 -17.21 -8.89 4.42
N SER A 389 -16.36 -7.86 4.49
CA SER A 389 -16.04 -7.15 5.74
C SER A 389 -17.27 -6.59 6.47
N ASN A 390 -18.16 -5.89 5.76
CA ASN A 390 -19.36 -5.31 6.37
C ASN A 390 -20.31 -6.40 6.91
N CYS A 391 -20.44 -7.50 6.16
CA CYS A 391 -21.27 -8.62 6.56
C CYS A 391 -20.65 -9.38 7.75
N HIS A 392 -19.32 -9.49 7.81
CA HIS A 392 -18.61 -10.06 8.95
C HIS A 392 -18.80 -9.22 10.21
N GLN A 393 -18.68 -7.89 10.11
CA GLN A 393 -18.93 -7.00 11.24
C GLN A 393 -20.38 -7.14 11.73
N ALA A 394 -21.36 -7.11 10.82
CA ALA A 394 -22.76 -7.30 11.19
C ALA A 394 -23.03 -8.68 11.82
N PHE A 395 -22.31 -9.73 11.40
CA PHE A 395 -22.39 -11.05 12.02
C PHE A 395 -21.77 -11.08 13.43
N LYS A 396 -20.64 -10.41 13.64
CA LYS A 396 -20.05 -10.26 14.98
C LYS A 396 -20.97 -9.50 15.92
N ASP A 397 -21.56 -8.41 15.46
CA ASP A 397 -22.52 -7.63 16.25
C ASP A 397 -23.73 -8.49 16.62
N LEU A 398 -24.24 -9.30 15.68
CA LEU A 398 -25.30 -10.28 15.95
C LEU A 398 -24.90 -11.31 17.01
N CYS A 399 -23.69 -11.86 16.94
CA CYS A 399 -23.17 -12.81 17.92
C CYS A 399 -22.97 -12.17 19.30
N SER A 400 -22.53 -10.91 19.35
CA SER A 400 -22.44 -10.14 20.59
C SER A 400 -23.83 -9.94 21.21
N LYS A 401 -24.84 -9.55 20.42
CA LYS A 401 -26.23 -9.46 20.91
C LYS A 401 -26.82 -10.80 21.34
N PHE A 402 -26.40 -11.89 20.71
CA PHE A 402 -26.75 -13.22 21.16
C PHE A 402 -26.15 -13.54 22.54
N TYR A 403 -24.87 -13.22 22.75
CA TYR A 403 -24.21 -13.41 24.05
C TYR A 403 -24.79 -12.51 25.14
N ASP A 404 -25.13 -11.25 24.84
CA ASP A 404 -25.75 -10.31 25.77
C ASP A 404 -27.03 -10.87 26.43
N ILE A 405 -27.75 -11.79 25.77
CA ILE A 405 -28.94 -12.47 26.32
C ILE A 405 -28.58 -13.31 27.56
N PHE A 406 -27.39 -13.92 27.55
CA PHE A 406 -26.95 -14.89 28.56
C PHE A 406 -25.90 -14.32 29.51
N ALA A 407 -25.19 -13.26 29.12
CA ALA A 407 -24.15 -12.62 29.92
C ALA A 407 -24.55 -12.33 31.39
N PRO A 408 -25.79 -11.85 31.69
CA PRO A 408 -26.25 -11.62 33.07
C PRO A 408 -26.26 -12.86 33.97
N PHE A 409 -26.23 -14.06 33.39
CA PHE A 409 -26.26 -15.34 34.10
C PHE A 409 -24.89 -15.99 34.21
N SER A 410 -23.85 -15.27 33.80
CA SER A 410 -22.49 -15.73 33.88
C SER A 410 -22.00 -15.82 35.34
N PRO A 411 -21.16 -16.81 35.71
CA PRO A 411 -20.58 -16.93 37.05
C PRO A 411 -19.81 -15.70 37.56
N TRP A 412 -19.38 -14.80 36.67
CA TRP A 412 -18.59 -13.61 37.03
C TRP A 412 -19.37 -12.28 36.98
N GLU A 413 -20.63 -12.28 36.54
CA GLU A 413 -21.50 -11.09 36.60
C GLU A 413 -22.41 -11.14 37.85
N ASN A 414 -22.22 -10.18 38.77
CA ASN A 414 -22.97 -10.10 40.04
C ASN A 414 -24.12 -9.08 40.02
N SER A 415 -24.64 -8.73 38.84
CA SER A 415 -25.70 -7.73 38.71
C SER A 415 -27.09 -8.37 38.70
N SER A 416 -27.77 -8.36 39.84
CA SER A 416 -29.15 -8.87 39.93
C SER A 416 -30.16 -8.04 39.10
N SER A 417 -29.85 -6.78 38.79
CA SER A 417 -30.73 -5.92 37.98
C SER A 417 -30.72 -6.25 36.49
N SER A 418 -29.64 -6.85 35.97
CA SER A 418 -29.55 -7.27 34.56
C SER A 418 -30.22 -8.62 34.27
N GLN A 419 -30.52 -9.41 35.30
CA GLN A 419 -31.24 -10.68 35.18
C GLN A 419 -32.76 -10.54 35.07
N ASN A 420 -33.28 -9.29 35.02
CA ASN A 420 -34.71 -9.02 34.90
C ASN A 420 -35.24 -9.50 33.52
N PRO A 421 -36.33 -10.30 33.47
CA PRO A 421 -37.01 -10.72 32.24
C PRO A 421 -37.28 -9.59 31.22
N ASP A 422 -37.65 -8.40 31.69
CA ASP A 422 -37.93 -7.25 30.80
C ASP A 422 -36.66 -6.74 30.09
N SER A 423 -35.51 -6.80 30.78
CA SER A 423 -34.21 -6.45 30.19
C SER A 423 -33.80 -7.47 29.14
N ILE A 424 -34.03 -8.76 29.40
CA ILE A 424 -33.74 -9.84 28.46
C ILE A 424 -34.63 -9.72 27.22
N ALA A 425 -35.92 -9.44 27.39
CA ALA A 425 -36.84 -9.22 26.27
C ALA A 425 -36.40 -8.06 25.37
N LYS A 426 -35.85 -6.98 25.96
CA LYS A 426 -35.25 -5.87 25.21
C LYS A 426 -34.02 -6.32 24.41
N ILE A 427 -33.12 -7.10 25.00
CA ILE A 427 -31.93 -7.60 24.31
C ILE A 427 -32.32 -8.53 23.15
N ILE A 428 -33.36 -9.36 23.30
CA ILE A 428 -33.90 -10.19 22.21
C ILE A 428 -34.41 -9.32 21.05
N HIS A 429 -35.05 -8.19 21.35
CA HIS A 429 -35.45 -7.23 20.31
C HIS A 429 -34.23 -6.66 19.57
N ASP A 430 -33.18 -6.24 20.31
CA ASP A 430 -31.94 -5.72 19.73
C ASP A 430 -31.21 -6.79 18.87
N PHE A 431 -31.30 -8.06 19.26
CA PHE A 431 -30.82 -9.20 18.47
C PHE A 431 -31.57 -9.33 17.14
N GLU A 432 -32.90 -9.24 17.15
CA GLU A 432 -33.70 -9.33 15.91
C GLU A 432 -33.44 -8.15 14.96
N ASP A 433 -33.17 -6.95 15.49
CA ASP A 433 -32.75 -5.81 14.67
C ASP A 433 -31.36 -6.02 14.07
N SER A 434 -30.40 -6.51 14.86
CA SER A 434 -29.06 -6.86 14.39
C SER A 434 -29.10 -7.97 13.32
N LYS A 435 -30.01 -8.93 13.46
CA LYS A 435 -30.24 -10.01 12.49
C LYS A 435 -30.76 -9.48 11.16
N LYS A 436 -31.68 -8.50 11.18
CA LYS A 436 -32.16 -7.85 9.94
C LYS A 436 -31.02 -7.16 9.21
N LEU A 437 -30.15 -6.45 9.95
CA LEU A 437 -28.97 -5.79 9.39
C LEU A 437 -27.99 -6.81 8.79
N PHE A 438 -27.69 -7.89 9.52
CA PHE A 438 -26.86 -8.98 9.03
C PHE A 438 -27.41 -9.58 7.73
N LEU A 439 -28.69 -9.94 7.70
CA LEU A 439 -29.33 -10.49 6.49
C LEU A 439 -29.31 -9.50 5.31
N PHE A 440 -29.43 -8.20 5.58
CA PHE A 440 -29.28 -7.17 4.56
C PHE A 440 -27.86 -7.15 3.96
N GLU A 441 -26.82 -7.26 4.78
CA GLU A 441 -25.44 -7.36 4.27
C GLU A 441 -25.19 -8.68 3.52
N VAL A 442 -25.74 -9.81 3.98
CA VAL A 442 -25.68 -11.09 3.26
C VAL A 442 -26.28 -10.95 1.86
N LYS A 443 -27.45 -10.29 1.75
CA LYS A 443 -28.14 -10.09 0.47
C LYS A 443 -27.28 -9.34 -0.56
N LYS A 444 -26.42 -8.41 -0.13
CA LYS A 444 -25.51 -7.68 -1.04
C LYS A 444 -24.43 -8.59 -1.65
N ILE A 445 -24.11 -9.70 -0.99
CA ILE A 445 -22.96 -10.55 -1.30
C ILE A 445 -23.38 -11.89 -1.90
N ASP A 446 -24.50 -12.47 -1.45
CA ASP A 446 -25.09 -13.74 -1.92
C ASP A 446 -26.61 -13.78 -1.68
N SER A 447 -27.39 -13.62 -2.75
CA SER A 447 -28.86 -13.60 -2.71
C SER A 447 -29.49 -14.99 -2.45
N ASN A 448 -28.80 -16.08 -2.81
CA ASN A 448 -29.31 -17.43 -2.59
C ASN A 448 -29.19 -17.79 -1.11
N LEU A 449 -28.06 -17.45 -0.49
CA LEU A 449 -27.84 -17.67 0.94
C LEU A 449 -28.80 -16.83 1.78
N TYR A 450 -29.02 -15.57 1.39
CA TYR A 450 -30.06 -14.73 2.00
C TYR A 450 -31.43 -15.41 1.97
N THR A 451 -31.85 -15.96 0.82
CA THR A 451 -33.16 -16.62 0.69
C THR A 451 -33.27 -17.85 1.61
N LYS A 452 -32.21 -18.67 1.67
CA LYS A 452 -32.11 -19.83 2.56
C LYS A 452 -32.26 -19.43 4.04
N TRP A 453 -31.58 -18.37 4.46
CA TRP A 453 -31.55 -17.93 5.86
C TRP A 453 -32.73 -17.06 6.27
N GLN A 454 -33.34 -16.33 5.34
CA GLN A 454 -34.59 -15.63 5.56
C GLN A 454 -35.73 -16.61 5.86
N GLY A 455 -35.67 -17.83 5.30
CA GLY A 455 -36.62 -18.91 5.59
C GLY A 455 -36.55 -19.47 7.00
N LEU A 456 -35.47 -19.21 7.75
CA LEU A 456 -35.30 -19.62 9.16
C LEU A 456 -36.02 -18.66 10.12
N ARG A 457 -37.20 -18.16 9.73
CA ARG A 457 -38.05 -17.33 10.61
C ARG A 457 -38.35 -18.08 11.91
N ILE A 458 -38.34 -17.33 13.02
CA ILE A 458 -38.70 -17.79 14.37
C ILE A 458 -40.08 -18.47 14.36
#